data_AF-A0A1V4MVN9-F1
#
_entry.id   AF-A0A1V4MVN9-F1
#
_cell.length_a   1.000
_cell.length_b   1.000
_cell.length_c   1.000
_cell.angle_alpha   90.00
_cell.angle_beta   90.00
_cell.angle_gamma   90.00
#
_symmetry.space_group_name_H-M   'P 1'
#
loop_
_entity.id
_entity.type
_entity.pdbx_description
1 polymer ?
#
loop_
_entity_poly.entity_id
_entity_poly.type
_entity_poly.pdbx_seq_one_letter_code
_entity_poly.pdbx_strand_id
1 'polypeptide(L)'
;MDSSDFLKILEKSNNRRNISNKKCKAGFSTSEDAVTYTFVKSFSQADSIERMMKVLGLEMNSNHVDLFLWGCPISKGTDITLINRMNSLLSNEFAERANSLTEPDIILSVEGYGIVIIEVKLHSSNEVKATEKLSNYLDRSFYTNVAKAKSSQHYELVRNWSIGNALSEGCNFTLINLGKESLFTDRNASKLQLFKESLNCNKRRQFAQVSWEEILNRLEERDSQLKEYLKRKTKYR
;
A
#
# COMPACT_ATOMS: atom_id res chain seq x y z
N MET A 1 1.31 4.34 21.32
CA MET A 1 1.12 3.15 20.45
C MET A 1 0.79 2.01 21.38
N ASP A 2 -0.41 1.43 21.32
CA ASP A 2 -0.67 0.16 21.99
C ASP A 2 0.07 -0.93 21.21
N SER A 3 1.26 -1.29 21.70
CA SER A 3 2.14 -2.26 21.05
C SER A 3 1.56 -3.67 21.03
N SER A 4 0.56 -3.97 21.88
CA SER A 4 -0.05 -5.30 21.96
C SER A 4 -0.81 -5.63 20.67
N ASP A 5 -1.65 -4.71 20.19
CA ASP A 5 -2.45 -4.91 18.98
C ASP A 5 -1.59 -4.98 17.71
N PHE A 6 -0.57 -4.14 17.61
CA PHE A 6 0.39 -4.16 16.50
C PHE A 6 1.09 -5.52 16.38
N LEU A 7 1.59 -6.04 17.51
CA LEU A 7 2.31 -7.31 17.52
C LEU A 7 1.39 -8.49 17.17
N LYS A 8 0.12 -8.47 17.63
CA LYS A 8 -0.88 -9.48 17.26
C LYS A 8 -1.19 -9.49 15.77
N ILE A 9 -1.20 -8.34 15.11
CA ILE A 9 -1.38 -8.24 13.65
C ILE A 9 -0.17 -8.88 12.95
N LEU A 10 1.06 -8.52 13.35
CA LEU A 10 2.26 -9.10 12.76
C LEU A 10 2.38 -10.61 12.91
N GLU A 11 1.85 -11.20 13.97
CA GLU A 11 1.86 -12.66 14.15
C GLU A 11 1.02 -13.41 13.12
N LYS A 12 0.07 -12.72 12.48
CA LYS A 12 -0.78 -13.24 11.41
C LYS A 12 -0.17 -13.07 10.01
N SER A 13 0.97 -12.39 9.90
CA SER A 13 1.70 -12.18 8.63
C SER A 13 2.10 -13.51 7.98
N ASN A 14 1.90 -13.61 6.68
CA ASN A 14 2.30 -14.74 5.85
C ASN A 14 3.80 -14.69 5.49
N ASN A 15 4.40 -13.50 5.49
CA ASN A 15 5.84 -13.33 5.31
C ASN A 15 6.62 -13.66 6.58
N ARG A 16 6.68 -14.95 6.92
CA ARG A 16 7.33 -15.45 8.15
C ARG A 16 8.78 -15.00 8.30
N ARG A 17 9.52 -14.81 7.21
CA ARG A 17 10.92 -14.33 7.24
C ARG A 17 11.05 -12.89 7.71
N ASN A 18 10.05 -12.05 7.47
CA ASN A 18 10.12 -10.62 7.78
C ASN A 18 9.50 -10.26 9.13
N ILE A 19 8.83 -11.20 9.81
CA ILE A 19 8.16 -10.94 11.10
C ILE A 19 9.11 -10.35 12.13
N SER A 20 10.28 -10.94 12.35
CA SER A 20 11.24 -10.45 13.35
C SER A 20 11.73 -9.04 13.05
N ASN A 21 11.94 -8.72 11.78
CA ASN A 21 12.34 -7.37 11.34
C ASN A 21 11.20 -6.36 11.55
N LYS A 22 9.97 -6.71 11.15
CA LYS A 22 8.78 -5.88 11.40
C LYS A 22 8.55 -5.66 12.91
N LYS A 23 8.72 -6.69 13.74
CA LYS A 23 8.63 -6.58 15.21
C LYS A 23 9.70 -5.64 15.78
N CYS A 24 10.93 -5.68 15.27
CA CYS A 24 11.99 -4.75 15.65
C CYS A 24 11.63 -3.31 15.24
N LYS A 25 11.20 -3.10 13.99
CA LYS A 25 10.78 -1.79 13.46
C LYS A 25 9.58 -1.20 14.20
N ALA A 26 8.67 -2.04 14.69
CA ALA A 26 7.56 -1.66 15.56
C ALA A 26 7.99 -0.85 16.79
N GLY A 27 9.15 -1.19 17.36
CA GLY A 27 9.69 -0.54 18.54
C GLY A 27 10.20 0.88 18.28
N PHE A 28 10.39 1.25 17.01
CA PHE A 28 10.82 2.59 16.61
C PHE A 28 9.63 3.40 16.12
N SER A 29 9.21 4.40 16.91
CA SER A 29 8.09 5.27 16.55
C SER A 29 8.27 6.06 15.24
N THR A 30 9.49 6.07 14.68
CA THR A 30 9.86 6.71 13.41
C THR A 30 9.93 5.74 12.24
N SER A 31 9.66 4.45 12.44
CA SER A 31 9.61 3.51 11.32
C SER A 31 8.39 3.78 10.43
N GLU A 32 8.53 3.46 9.14
CA GLU A 32 7.41 3.46 8.20
C GLU A 32 6.27 2.58 8.71
N ASP A 33 6.59 1.40 9.22
CA ASP A 33 5.61 0.47 9.77
C ASP A 33 4.78 1.09 10.93
N ALA A 34 5.42 1.86 11.82
CA ALA A 34 4.75 2.53 12.92
C ALA A 34 3.82 3.64 12.45
N VAL A 35 4.21 4.40 11.41
CA VAL A 35 3.36 5.43 10.81
C VAL A 35 2.18 4.80 10.08
N THR A 36 2.40 3.76 9.27
CA THR A 36 1.35 3.03 8.56
C THR A 36 0.30 2.50 9.54
N TYR A 37 0.73 1.85 10.63
CA TYR A 37 -0.20 1.37 11.65
C TYR A 37 -0.95 2.52 12.35
N THR A 38 -0.26 3.59 12.72
CA THR A 38 -0.90 4.73 13.42
C THR A 38 -1.94 5.40 12.53
N PHE A 39 -1.63 5.57 11.24
CA PHE A 39 -2.56 6.07 10.24
C PHE A 39 -3.79 5.16 10.15
N VAL A 40 -3.61 3.87 9.87
CA VAL A 40 -4.70 2.88 9.76
C VAL A 40 -5.55 2.81 11.03
N LYS A 41 -4.92 2.70 12.21
CA LYS A 41 -5.61 2.58 13.50
C LYS A 41 -6.47 3.82 13.80
N SER A 42 -6.04 5.00 13.37
CA SER A 42 -6.83 6.24 13.54
C SER A 42 -8.14 6.20 12.75
N PHE A 43 -8.26 5.32 11.76
CA PHE A 43 -9.45 5.15 10.91
C PHE A 43 -10.15 3.79 11.04
N SER A 44 -9.75 2.92 11.98
CA SER A 44 -10.26 1.55 12.04
C SER A 44 -11.63 1.38 12.73
N GLN A 45 -12.35 2.46 13.00
CA GLN A 45 -13.73 2.43 13.53
C GLN A 45 -14.73 2.55 12.35
N ALA A 46 -15.93 1.97 12.46
CA ALA A 46 -16.87 1.79 11.33
C ALA A 46 -17.13 3.06 10.49
N ASP A 47 -17.35 4.22 11.11
CA ASP A 47 -17.57 5.51 10.40
C ASP A 47 -16.27 6.24 9.99
N SER A 48 -15.13 5.58 10.11
CA SER A 48 -13.81 6.20 9.96
C SER A 48 -13.07 5.73 8.70
N ILE A 49 -13.44 4.58 8.12
CA ILE A 49 -12.82 4.10 6.88
C ILE A 49 -13.23 4.99 5.69
N GLU A 50 -14.49 5.43 5.61
CA GLU A 50 -14.93 6.41 4.62
C GLU A 50 -14.12 7.71 4.69
N ARG A 51 -13.77 8.14 5.90
CA ARG A 51 -12.93 9.32 6.10
C ARG A 51 -11.52 9.08 5.61
N MET A 52 -10.96 7.90 5.87
CA MET A 52 -9.67 7.51 5.34
C MET A 52 -9.67 7.59 3.82
N MET A 53 -10.72 7.06 3.17
CA MET A 53 -10.87 7.13 1.71
C MET A 53 -10.91 8.58 1.22
N LYS A 54 -11.73 9.44 1.84
CA LYS A 54 -11.78 10.88 1.49
C LYS A 54 -10.43 11.57 1.65
N VAL A 55 -9.73 11.31 2.75
CA VAL A 55 -8.40 11.88 3.02
C VAL A 55 -7.37 11.38 1.97
N LEU A 56 -7.48 10.13 1.53
CA LEU A 56 -6.69 9.58 0.42
C LEU A 56 -7.08 10.13 -0.96
N GLY A 57 -8.14 10.94 -1.06
CA GLY A 57 -8.65 11.48 -2.33
C GLY A 57 -9.48 10.48 -3.12
N LEU A 58 -10.02 9.47 -2.46
CA LEU A 58 -10.89 8.46 -3.04
C LEU A 58 -12.35 8.87 -2.82
N GLU A 59 -13.04 9.26 -3.90
CA GLU A 59 -14.46 9.61 -3.89
C GLU A 59 -15.29 8.37 -4.22
N MET A 60 -15.62 7.58 -3.20
CA MET A 60 -16.28 6.30 -3.37
C MET A 60 -17.39 6.17 -2.33
N ASN A 61 -18.57 5.75 -2.79
CA ASN A 61 -19.65 5.36 -1.90
C ASN A 61 -19.62 3.84 -1.78
N SER A 62 -19.45 3.32 -0.58
CA SER A 62 -19.55 1.88 -0.30
C SER A 62 -20.26 1.66 1.02
N ASN A 63 -21.09 0.62 1.07
CA ASN A 63 -21.70 0.18 2.31
C ASN A 63 -20.74 -0.64 3.19
N HIS A 64 -19.67 -1.17 2.58
CA HIS A 64 -18.70 -2.02 3.27
C HIS A 64 -17.28 -1.88 2.72
N VAL A 65 -16.30 -1.84 3.62
CA VAL A 65 -14.88 -1.81 3.26
C VAL A 65 -14.09 -2.73 4.18
N ASP A 66 -13.45 -3.72 3.57
CA ASP A 66 -12.49 -4.60 4.25
C ASP A 66 -11.09 -3.97 4.21
N LEU A 67 -10.48 -3.84 5.38
CA LEU A 67 -9.18 -3.22 5.57
C LEU A 67 -8.15 -4.25 6.03
N PHE A 68 -7.08 -4.38 5.26
CA PHE A 68 -5.94 -5.24 5.57
C PHE A 68 -4.68 -4.41 5.72
N LEU A 69 -3.91 -4.73 6.75
CA LEU A 69 -2.59 -4.18 7.00
C LEU A 69 -1.58 -5.33 6.92
N TRP A 70 -0.61 -5.25 6.00
CA TRP A 70 0.35 -6.32 5.76
C TRP A 70 -0.30 -7.69 5.53
N GLY A 71 -1.38 -7.73 4.74
CA GLY A 71 -2.14 -8.94 4.46
C GLY A 71 -2.96 -9.48 5.64
N CYS A 72 -3.06 -8.74 6.75
CA CYS A 72 -3.81 -9.15 7.93
C CYS A 72 -5.08 -8.30 8.09
N PRO A 73 -6.26 -8.90 8.30
CA PRO A 73 -7.49 -8.15 8.52
C PRO A 73 -7.42 -7.35 9.82
N ILE A 74 -7.80 -6.06 9.77
CA ILE A 74 -7.81 -5.17 10.93
C ILE A 74 -9.18 -5.15 11.63
N SER A 75 -10.28 -5.28 10.87
CA SER A 75 -11.64 -5.21 11.41
C SER A 75 -12.17 -6.61 11.76
N LYS A 76 -12.97 -6.71 12.83
CA LYS A 76 -13.72 -7.95 13.12
C LYS A 76 -14.75 -8.17 12.01
N GLY A 77 -14.90 -9.41 11.56
CA GLY A 77 -15.84 -9.76 10.48
C GLY A 77 -15.33 -9.50 9.06
N THR A 78 -14.09 -9.04 8.90
CA THR A 78 -13.44 -8.87 7.59
C THR A 78 -13.45 -10.19 6.83
N ASP A 79 -13.89 -10.19 5.56
CA ASP A 79 -13.82 -11.38 4.72
C ASP A 79 -12.38 -11.67 4.31
N ILE A 80 -11.86 -12.82 4.74
CA ILE A 80 -10.47 -13.24 4.45
C ILE A 80 -10.31 -13.84 3.05
N THR A 81 -11.39 -14.00 2.29
CA THR A 81 -11.38 -14.58 0.93
C THR A 81 -10.43 -13.83 0.02
N LEU A 82 -10.38 -12.50 0.11
CA LEU A 82 -9.44 -11.67 -0.64
C LEU A 82 -7.97 -12.08 -0.39
N ILE A 83 -7.58 -12.26 0.88
CA ILE A 83 -6.21 -12.61 1.26
C ILE A 83 -5.87 -14.05 0.86
N ASN A 84 -6.82 -14.98 1.01
CA ASN A 84 -6.63 -16.36 0.55
C ASN A 84 -6.39 -16.40 -0.97
N ARG A 85 -7.17 -15.61 -1.72
CA ARG A 85 -7.00 -15.46 -3.16
C ARG A 85 -5.66 -14.80 -3.50
N MET A 86 -5.29 -13.71 -2.81
CA MET A 86 -3.98 -13.08 -2.99
C MET A 86 -2.84 -14.07 -2.74
N ASN A 87 -2.88 -14.85 -1.67
CA ASN A 87 -1.85 -15.86 -1.38
C ASN A 87 -1.75 -16.94 -2.47
N SER A 88 -2.88 -17.35 -3.04
CA SER A 88 -2.94 -18.27 -4.18
C SER A 88 -2.29 -17.65 -5.42
N LEU A 89 -2.64 -16.41 -5.77
CA LEU A 89 -2.03 -15.67 -6.91
C LEU A 89 -0.52 -15.53 -6.72
N LEU A 90 -0.07 -15.12 -5.53
CA LEU A 90 1.35 -14.93 -5.24
C LEU A 90 2.14 -16.23 -5.40
N SER A 91 1.60 -17.35 -4.92
CA SER A 91 2.27 -18.64 -4.99
C SER A 91 2.25 -19.24 -6.39
N ASN A 92 1.09 -19.21 -7.07
CA ASN A 92 0.84 -19.97 -8.29
C ASN A 92 1.15 -19.17 -9.56
N GLU A 93 0.89 -17.86 -9.57
CA GLU A 93 1.06 -17.02 -10.76
C GLU A 93 2.34 -16.19 -10.71
N PHE A 94 2.65 -15.61 -9.55
CA PHE A 94 3.86 -14.80 -9.37
C PHE A 94 5.08 -15.61 -8.90
N ALA A 95 4.90 -16.92 -8.68
CA ALA A 95 5.93 -17.87 -8.26
C ALA A 95 6.70 -17.42 -7.00
N GLU A 96 6.01 -16.76 -6.08
CA GLU A 96 6.59 -16.36 -4.80
C GLU A 96 6.73 -17.57 -3.86
N ARG A 97 7.76 -17.53 -3.02
CA ARG A 97 8.00 -18.60 -2.05
C ARG A 97 7.01 -18.47 -0.90
N ALA A 98 6.46 -19.59 -0.43
CA ALA A 98 5.47 -19.65 0.64
C ALA A 98 5.85 -18.88 1.94
N ASN A 99 7.14 -18.76 2.25
CA ASN A 99 7.63 -18.03 3.44
C ASN A 99 8.10 -16.59 3.15
N SER A 100 7.80 -16.06 1.97
CA SER A 100 8.23 -14.75 1.50
C SER A 100 7.17 -14.11 0.60
N LEU A 101 5.90 -14.44 0.85
CA LEU A 101 4.78 -13.86 0.14
C LEU A 101 4.76 -12.34 0.37
N THR A 102 4.44 -11.61 -0.69
CA THR A 102 4.32 -10.16 -0.68
C THR A 102 3.12 -9.74 0.14
N GLU A 103 3.34 -8.70 0.95
CA GLU A 103 2.33 -8.09 1.79
C GLU A 103 2.39 -6.59 1.51
N PRO A 104 1.47 -6.05 0.69
CA PRO A 104 1.31 -4.62 0.57
C PRO A 104 1.06 -3.98 1.94
N ASP A 105 1.47 -2.73 2.11
CA ASP A 105 1.31 -2.05 3.40
C ASP A 105 -0.16 -1.97 3.80
N ILE A 106 -1.02 -1.49 2.91
CA ILE A 106 -2.46 -1.41 3.12
C ILE A 106 -3.21 -1.93 1.89
N ILE A 107 -4.26 -2.71 2.13
CA ILE A 107 -5.24 -3.11 1.10
C ILE A 107 -6.63 -2.73 1.58
N LEU A 108 -7.41 -2.09 0.71
CA LEU A 108 -8.84 -1.88 0.86
C LEU A 108 -9.57 -2.72 -0.19
N SER A 109 -10.50 -3.56 0.25
CA SER A 109 -11.50 -4.16 -0.61
C SER A 109 -12.82 -3.45 -0.39
N VAL A 110 -13.22 -2.68 -1.41
CA VAL A 110 -14.34 -1.74 -1.37
C VAL A 110 -15.48 -2.34 -2.17
N GLU A 111 -16.56 -2.70 -1.50
CA GLU A 111 -17.76 -3.24 -2.14
C GLU A 111 -18.27 -2.29 -3.24
N GLY A 112 -18.64 -2.83 -4.40
CA GLY A 112 -19.12 -2.04 -5.54
C GLY A 112 -18.05 -1.28 -6.32
N TYR A 113 -16.81 -1.22 -5.83
CA TYR A 113 -15.68 -0.63 -6.58
C TYR A 113 -14.64 -1.66 -7.00
N GLY A 114 -14.06 -2.38 -6.05
CA GLY A 114 -12.88 -3.22 -6.27
C GLY A 114 -11.79 -2.96 -5.22
N ILE A 115 -10.53 -2.82 -5.66
CA ILE A 115 -9.36 -2.90 -4.77
C ILE A 115 -8.57 -1.61 -4.76
N VAL A 116 -8.11 -1.20 -3.58
CA VAL A 116 -7.08 -0.18 -3.44
C VAL A 116 -5.89 -0.78 -2.72
N ILE A 117 -4.70 -0.65 -3.29
CA ILE A 117 -3.44 -0.97 -2.63
C ILE A 117 -2.71 0.34 -2.35
N ILE A 118 -2.17 0.49 -1.14
CA ILE A 118 -1.37 1.66 -0.74
C ILE A 118 0.01 1.16 -0.34
N GLU A 119 1.03 1.66 -1.01
CA GLU A 119 2.43 1.53 -0.61
C GLU A 119 2.82 2.80 0.14
N VAL A 120 3.36 2.65 1.35
CA VAL A 120 3.63 3.78 2.25
C VAL A 120 5.13 4.03 2.38
N LYS A 121 5.54 5.26 2.11
CA LYS A 121 6.92 5.74 2.26
C LYS A 121 6.93 6.96 3.17
N LEU A 122 7.89 7.04 4.08
CA LEU A 122 8.02 8.18 4.99
C LEU A 122 9.40 8.80 4.93
N HIS A 123 10.42 7.96 5.11
CA HIS A 123 11.81 8.39 5.13
C HIS A 123 12.62 7.72 4.02
N SER A 124 12.19 6.54 3.54
CA SER A 124 12.84 5.88 2.43
C SER A 124 12.34 6.46 1.09
N SER A 125 13.27 6.66 0.16
CA SER A 125 12.90 6.82 -1.25
C SER A 125 12.26 5.52 -1.75
N ASN A 126 11.49 5.62 -2.83
CA ASN A 126 11.05 4.43 -3.57
C ASN A 126 12.28 3.58 -3.92
N GLU A 127 12.30 2.31 -3.51
CA GLU A 127 13.45 1.46 -3.78
C GLU A 127 13.63 1.33 -5.29
N VAL A 128 14.88 1.52 -5.72
CA VAL A 128 15.30 1.40 -7.11
C VAL A 128 16.34 0.30 -7.13
N LYS A 129 15.93 -0.87 -7.59
CA LYS A 129 16.78 -2.05 -7.62
C LYS A 129 16.58 -2.83 -8.91
N ALA A 130 17.66 -2.97 -9.66
CA ALA A 130 17.70 -3.93 -10.75
C ALA A 130 17.57 -5.34 -10.16
N THR A 131 16.52 -6.06 -10.54
CA THR A 131 16.24 -7.41 -10.06
C THR A 131 15.60 -8.21 -11.17
N GLU A 132 16.09 -9.43 -11.36
CA GLU A 132 15.51 -10.35 -12.34
C GLU A 132 14.10 -10.77 -11.94
N LYS A 133 13.79 -10.79 -10.63
CA LYS A 133 12.45 -11.11 -10.11
C LYS A 133 11.33 -10.23 -10.66
N LEU A 134 11.67 -9.05 -11.17
CA LEU A 134 10.71 -8.12 -11.73
C LEU A 134 9.96 -8.76 -12.92
N SER A 135 10.59 -9.70 -13.65
CA SER A 135 9.95 -10.44 -14.76
C SER A 135 8.68 -11.18 -14.35
N ASN A 136 8.60 -11.66 -13.10
CA ASN A 136 7.42 -12.40 -12.62
C ASN A 136 6.16 -11.53 -12.61
N TYR A 137 6.32 -10.21 -12.61
CA TYR A 137 5.24 -9.25 -12.49
C TYR A 137 4.94 -8.52 -13.81
N LEU A 138 5.61 -8.82 -14.92
CA LEU A 138 5.51 -8.04 -16.16
C LEU A 138 4.49 -8.59 -17.17
N ASP A 139 3.25 -8.82 -16.74
CA ASP A 139 2.15 -9.17 -17.65
C ASP A 139 1.82 -7.99 -18.59
N ARG A 140 1.89 -8.21 -19.90
CA ARG A 140 1.68 -7.17 -20.92
C ARG A 140 0.30 -6.52 -20.87
N SER A 141 -0.72 -7.16 -20.31
CA SER A 141 -2.06 -6.58 -20.18
C SER A 141 -2.12 -5.44 -19.15
N PHE A 142 -1.17 -5.39 -18.21
CA PHE A 142 -1.10 -4.39 -17.15
C PHE A 142 -0.19 -3.20 -17.50
N TYR A 143 0.57 -3.28 -18.59
CA TYR A 143 1.55 -2.27 -19.00
C TYR A 143 1.36 -1.88 -20.46
N THR A 144 1.45 -0.59 -20.78
CA THR A 144 1.59 -0.11 -22.16
C THR A 144 3.02 -0.31 -22.66
N ASN A 145 4.01 -0.31 -21.77
CA ASN A 145 5.41 -0.49 -22.11
C ASN A 145 6.20 -1.21 -21.00
N VAL A 146 6.31 -2.54 -21.14
CA VAL A 146 7.04 -3.41 -20.20
C VAL A 146 8.53 -3.02 -20.07
N ALA A 147 9.17 -2.53 -21.14
CA ALA A 147 10.58 -2.13 -21.08
C ALA A 147 10.78 -0.89 -20.19
N LYS A 148 9.85 0.08 -20.23
CA LYS A 148 9.84 1.21 -19.30
C LYS A 148 9.58 0.76 -17.86
N ALA A 149 8.64 -0.17 -17.65
CA ALA A 149 8.37 -0.73 -16.32
C ALA A 149 9.64 -1.36 -15.72
N LYS A 150 10.37 -2.16 -16.52
CA LYS A 150 11.65 -2.76 -16.12
C LYS A 150 12.74 -1.72 -15.87
N SER A 151 12.82 -0.69 -16.72
CA SER A 151 13.83 0.38 -16.61
C SER A 151 13.58 1.32 -15.43
N SER A 152 12.35 1.40 -14.93
CA SER A 152 12.03 2.15 -13.72
C SER A 152 12.72 1.57 -12.48
N GLN A 153 12.98 0.25 -12.45
CA GLN A 153 13.58 -0.47 -11.33
C GLN A 153 12.81 -0.32 -10.00
N HIS A 154 11.57 0.20 -10.02
CA HIS A 154 10.71 0.30 -8.85
C HIS A 154 10.03 -1.03 -8.58
N TYR A 155 10.80 -1.98 -8.02
CA TYR A 155 10.34 -3.35 -7.80
C TYR A 155 9.04 -3.42 -7.00
N GLU A 156 8.93 -2.68 -5.89
CA GLU A 156 7.75 -2.70 -5.03
C GLU A 156 6.51 -2.15 -5.75
N LEU A 157 6.64 -1.05 -6.49
CA LEU A 157 5.53 -0.47 -7.23
C LEU A 157 5.08 -1.36 -8.39
N VAL A 158 6.02 -1.91 -9.17
CA VAL A 158 5.73 -2.87 -10.26
C VAL A 158 5.02 -4.10 -9.71
N ARG A 159 5.52 -4.64 -8.60
CA ARG A 159 4.95 -5.79 -7.93
C ARG A 159 3.53 -5.52 -7.44
N ASN A 160 3.32 -4.45 -6.69
CA ASN A 160 2.00 -4.10 -6.14
C ASN A 160 1.00 -3.75 -7.26
N TRP A 161 1.46 -3.11 -8.35
CA TRP A 161 0.64 -2.86 -9.53
C TRP A 161 0.13 -4.16 -10.14
N SER A 162 1.00 -5.12 -10.39
CA SER A 162 0.63 -6.38 -11.03
C SER A 162 -0.24 -7.26 -10.13
N ILE A 163 0.08 -7.34 -8.83
CA ILE A 163 -0.72 -8.07 -7.86
C ILE A 163 -2.13 -7.48 -7.79
N GLY A 164 -2.26 -6.16 -7.66
CA GLY A 164 -3.56 -5.52 -7.54
C GLY A 164 -4.41 -5.67 -8.80
N ASN A 165 -3.79 -5.59 -9.98
CA ASN A 165 -4.49 -5.87 -11.24
C ASN A 165 -5.00 -7.31 -11.32
N ALA A 166 -4.17 -8.30 -11.02
CA ALA A 166 -4.57 -9.71 -11.00
C ALA A 166 -5.67 -9.97 -9.95
N LEU A 167 -5.51 -9.40 -8.75
CA LEU A 167 -6.46 -9.53 -7.65
C LEU A 167 -7.79 -8.80 -7.92
N SER A 168 -7.80 -7.77 -8.77
CA SER A 168 -9.05 -7.06 -9.09
C SER A 168 -9.98 -7.85 -10.02
N GLU A 169 -9.51 -8.87 -10.72
CA GLU A 169 -10.35 -9.72 -11.61
C GLU A 169 -11.14 -8.91 -12.66
N GLY A 170 -10.64 -7.73 -13.05
CA GLY A 170 -11.30 -6.84 -14.01
C GLY A 170 -12.25 -5.81 -13.41
N CYS A 171 -12.45 -5.82 -12.08
CA CYS A 171 -13.03 -4.72 -11.31
C CYS A 171 -12.06 -3.53 -11.23
N ASN A 172 -12.44 -2.45 -10.54
CA ASN A 172 -11.56 -1.31 -10.41
C ASN A 172 -10.37 -1.63 -9.49
N PHE A 173 -9.22 -1.07 -9.83
CA PHE A 173 -7.99 -1.15 -9.06
C PHE A 173 -7.31 0.21 -9.01
N THR A 174 -6.94 0.63 -7.81
CA THR A 174 -6.08 1.81 -7.60
C THR A 174 -4.83 1.42 -6.81
N LEU A 175 -3.65 1.76 -7.34
CA LEU A 175 -2.40 1.76 -6.59
C LEU A 175 -2.09 3.19 -6.15
N ILE A 176 -1.96 3.40 -4.85
CA ILE A 176 -1.53 4.67 -4.25
C ILE A 176 -0.08 4.52 -3.79
N ASN A 177 0.80 5.39 -4.28
CA ASN A 177 2.12 5.61 -3.69
C ASN A 177 2.03 6.79 -2.72
N LEU A 178 1.96 6.51 -1.43
CA LEU A 178 1.81 7.49 -0.36
C LEU A 178 3.18 7.86 0.21
N GLY A 179 3.56 9.14 0.13
CA GLY A 179 4.82 9.58 0.72
C GLY A 179 4.95 11.09 0.88
N LYS A 180 6.13 11.61 1.22
CA LYS A 180 6.34 13.08 1.26
C LYS A 180 6.31 13.64 -0.16
N GLU A 181 5.91 14.90 -0.37
CA GLU A 181 5.99 15.55 -1.70
C GLU A 181 7.40 15.45 -2.34
N SER A 182 8.44 15.57 -1.51
CA SER A 182 9.83 15.44 -1.95
C SER A 182 10.16 14.05 -2.53
N LEU A 183 9.43 12.99 -2.16
CA LEU A 183 9.59 11.64 -2.71
C LEU A 183 9.33 11.60 -4.22
N PHE A 184 8.46 12.47 -4.71
CA PHE A 184 8.01 12.49 -6.09
C PHE A 184 8.90 13.37 -6.99
N THR A 185 9.79 14.15 -6.38
CA THR A 185 10.71 15.07 -7.05
C THR A 185 12.17 14.79 -6.67
N ASP A 186 12.46 13.65 -6.03
CA ASP A 186 13.81 13.26 -5.63
C ASP A 186 14.67 12.83 -6.83
N ARG A 187 15.90 12.38 -6.54
CA ARG A 187 16.83 11.86 -7.55
C ARG A 187 16.29 10.71 -8.40
N ASN A 188 15.24 10.01 -7.95
CA ASN A 188 14.59 8.91 -8.64
C ASN A 188 13.32 9.36 -9.38
N ALA A 189 12.97 10.65 -9.41
CA ALA A 189 11.76 11.15 -10.08
C ALA A 189 11.68 10.73 -11.56
N SER A 190 12.81 10.71 -12.27
CA SER A 190 12.85 10.22 -13.67
C SER A 190 12.49 8.75 -13.78
N LYS A 191 12.91 7.91 -12.83
CA LYS A 191 12.56 6.48 -12.78
C LYS A 191 11.10 6.28 -12.38
N LEU A 192 10.58 7.10 -11.47
CA LEU A 192 9.16 7.09 -11.13
C LEU A 192 8.30 7.51 -12.32
N GLN A 193 8.77 8.46 -13.12
CA GLN A 193 8.12 8.84 -14.37
C GLN A 193 8.13 7.71 -15.40
N LEU A 194 9.25 6.97 -15.54
CA LEU A 194 9.29 5.76 -16.39
C LEU A 194 8.28 4.70 -15.92
N PHE A 195 8.15 4.50 -14.60
CA PHE A 195 7.12 3.61 -14.06
C PHE A 195 5.72 4.08 -14.46
N LYS A 196 5.37 5.35 -14.22
CA LYS A 196 4.05 5.91 -14.56
C LYS A 196 3.71 5.76 -16.04
N GLU A 197 4.65 6.10 -16.92
CA GLU A 197 4.47 6.01 -18.37
C GLU A 197 4.36 4.57 -18.88
N SER A 198 4.77 3.59 -18.07
CA SER A 198 4.67 2.18 -18.43
C SER A 198 3.30 1.57 -18.17
N LEU A 199 2.47 2.20 -17.33
CA LEU A 199 1.24 1.60 -16.81
C LEU A 199 0.11 1.66 -17.83
N ASN A 200 -0.68 0.59 -17.91
CA ASN A 200 -1.93 0.57 -18.66
C ASN A 200 -3.09 1.15 -17.84
N CYS A 201 -2.97 2.43 -17.46
CA CYS A 201 -4.00 3.14 -16.73
C CYS A 201 -5.23 3.42 -17.61
N ASN A 202 -6.42 3.27 -17.03
CA ASN A 202 -7.70 3.57 -17.66
C ASN A 202 -8.77 3.83 -16.57
N LYS A 203 -10.05 3.91 -16.94
CA LYS A 203 -11.15 4.14 -15.99
C LYS A 203 -11.21 3.12 -14.84
N ARG A 204 -10.75 1.88 -15.06
CA ARG A 204 -10.72 0.82 -14.05
C ARG A 204 -9.36 0.65 -13.37
N ARG A 205 -8.28 1.22 -13.92
CA ARG A 205 -6.90 0.98 -13.44
C ARG A 205 -6.21 2.32 -13.23
N GLN A 206 -5.99 2.69 -11.99
CA GLN A 206 -5.47 4.00 -11.64
C GLN A 206 -4.21 3.90 -10.79
N PHE A 207 -3.26 4.79 -11.06
CA PHE A 207 -2.10 5.01 -10.20
C PHE A 207 -2.16 6.44 -9.68
N ALA A 208 -2.04 6.61 -8.37
CA ALA A 208 -2.05 7.90 -7.71
C ALA A 208 -0.78 8.09 -6.89
N GLN A 209 -0.26 9.31 -6.90
CA GLN A 209 0.74 9.78 -5.97
C GLN A 209 -0.01 10.65 -4.97
N VAL A 210 0.04 10.30 -3.68
CA VAL A 210 -0.62 11.06 -2.62
C VAL A 210 0.44 11.49 -1.63
N SER A 211 0.47 12.77 -1.26
CA SER A 211 1.46 13.26 -0.32
C SER A 211 0.97 13.26 1.12
N TRP A 212 1.87 13.08 2.10
CA TRP A 212 1.53 13.27 3.51
C TRP A 212 1.09 14.70 3.80
N GLU A 213 1.60 15.67 3.05
CA GLU A 213 1.19 17.06 3.08
C GLU A 213 -0.27 17.23 2.63
N GLU A 214 -0.69 16.57 1.55
CA GLU A 214 -2.09 16.51 1.10
C GLU A 214 -2.99 15.86 2.16
N ILE A 215 -2.55 14.73 2.74
CA ILE A 215 -3.26 14.06 3.84
C ILE A 215 -3.48 15.04 4.99
N LEU A 216 -2.42 15.71 5.46
CA LEU A 216 -2.48 16.68 6.55
C LEU A 216 -3.46 17.84 6.30
N ASN A 217 -3.57 18.28 5.04
CA ASN A 217 -4.48 19.34 4.63
C ASN A 217 -5.95 18.89 4.60
N ARG A 218 -6.20 17.59 4.36
CA ARG A 218 -7.54 16.99 4.33
C ARG A 218 -8.03 16.50 5.70
N LEU A 219 -7.15 16.38 6.70
CA LEU A 219 -7.52 16.01 8.07
C LEU A 219 -8.29 17.13 8.78
N GLU A 220 -9.39 16.74 9.42
CA GLU A 220 -10.29 17.62 10.17
C GLU A 220 -9.83 17.80 11.63
N GLU A 221 -10.47 18.70 12.40
CA GLU A 221 -10.14 18.94 13.82
C GLU A 221 -10.30 17.69 14.70
N ARG A 222 -11.27 16.82 14.37
CA ARG A 222 -11.45 15.54 15.06
C ARG A 222 -10.25 14.60 14.90
N ASP A 223 -9.42 14.81 13.88
CA ASP A 223 -8.20 14.04 13.62
C ASP A 223 -6.95 14.70 14.22
N SER A 224 -7.11 15.67 15.13
CA SER A 224 -6.03 16.49 15.71
C SER A 224 -4.85 15.67 16.23
N GLN A 225 -5.10 14.53 16.88
CA GLN A 225 -4.04 13.63 17.36
C GLN A 225 -3.21 13.04 16.22
N LEU A 226 -3.86 12.53 15.17
CA LEU A 226 -3.19 12.02 13.98
C LEU A 226 -2.45 13.14 13.24
N LYS A 227 -3.08 14.31 13.14
CA LYS A 227 -2.50 15.50 12.49
C LYS A 227 -1.23 15.94 13.19
N GLU A 228 -1.21 15.99 14.52
CA GLU A 228 -0.02 16.30 15.30
C GLU A 228 1.06 15.23 15.14
N TYR A 229 0.68 13.95 15.19
CA TYR A 229 1.60 12.84 14.98
C TYR A 229 2.29 12.93 13.61
N LEU A 230 1.52 13.05 12.53
CA LEU A 230 2.04 13.14 11.17
C LEU A 230 2.89 14.40 10.98
N LYS A 231 2.47 15.58 11.48
CA LYS A 231 3.28 16.81 11.44
C LYS A 231 4.66 16.63 12.06
N ARG A 232 4.76 15.92 13.18
CA ARG A 232 6.04 15.61 13.80
C ARG A 232 6.86 14.70 12.89
N LYS A 233 6.27 13.64 12.34
CA LYS A 233 7.00 12.66 11.52
C LYS A 233 7.43 13.18 10.15
N THR A 234 6.64 14.05 9.52
CA THR A 234 6.96 14.59 8.19
C THR A 234 7.99 15.71 8.25
N LYS A 235 8.02 16.51 9.33
CA LYS A 235 8.98 17.63 9.51
C LYS A 235 10.42 17.21 9.84
N TYR A 236 10.63 16.06 10.50
CA TYR A 236 11.98 15.65 10.87
C TYR A 236 12.67 14.91 9.71
N ARG A 237 13.60 15.65 9.09
CA ARG A 237 14.68 15.28 8.13
C ARG A 237 14.37 14.08 7.24
#